data_AF-X1TU75-F1
#
_entry.id   AF-X1TU75-F1
#
_cell.length_a   1.000
_cell.length_b   1.000
_cell.length_c   1.000
_cell.angle_alpha   90.00
_cell.angle_beta   90.00
_cell.angle_gamma   90.00
#
_symmetry.space_group_name_H-M   'P 1'
#
loop_
_entity.id
_entity.type
_entity.pdbx_description
1 polymer ?
#
loop_
_entity_poly.entity_id
_entity_poly.type
_entity_poly.pdbx_seq_one_letter_code
_entity_poly.pdbx_strand_id
1 'polypeptide(L)'
;MEYYHSKNIKAFNSGGINTVGLHDHVKSFGPFIEKVGADTKLGQHSPNVARGKWVGVVGTQYPTKQKMATVAKWENGLITEEYIMFDKQLSPEEASKIKLSEKPIVHFESPDDETLANSADIQPGWSCTIQMIDGVRTAIFIRKVNGKETERMAFQ
;
A
#
# COMPACT_ATOMS: atom_id res chain seq x y z
N MET A 1 -9.71 12.73 4.81
CA MET A 1 -8.71 11.88 5.48
C MET A 1 -9.13 11.52 6.91
N GLU A 2 -9.66 12.45 7.70
CA GLU A 2 -9.87 12.24 9.15
C GLU A 2 -10.93 11.20 9.55
N TYR A 3 -11.98 11.01 8.73
CA TYR A 3 -13.16 10.25 9.16
C TYR A 3 -12.92 8.76 9.40
N TYR A 4 -11.95 8.17 8.68
CA TYR A 4 -11.66 6.73 8.77
C TYR A 4 -10.40 6.42 9.58
N HIS A 5 -9.75 7.40 10.19
CA HIS A 5 -8.54 7.17 10.97
C HIS A 5 -8.82 7.19 12.46
N SER A 6 -8.22 6.24 13.19
CA SER A 6 -8.19 6.30 14.64
C SER A 6 -7.39 7.52 15.12
N LYS A 7 -7.76 8.07 16.28
CA LYS A 7 -7.04 9.21 16.89
C LYS A 7 -5.57 8.90 17.17
N ASN A 8 -5.22 7.62 17.36
CA ASN A 8 -3.90 7.10 17.68
C ASN A 8 -3.25 6.32 16.52
N ILE A 9 -3.64 6.62 15.27
CA ILE A 9 -3.06 6.04 14.06
C ILE A 9 -1.52 6.04 14.12
N LYS A 10 -0.90 4.90 13.78
CA LYS A 10 0.53 4.81 13.49
C LYS A 10 0.72 4.81 11.98
N ALA A 11 1.39 5.82 11.45
CA ALA A 11 1.64 5.89 10.02
C ALA A 11 3.14 5.91 9.71
N PHE A 12 3.50 5.17 8.66
CA PHE A 12 4.85 4.96 8.19
C PHE A 12 4.92 5.34 6.71
N ASN A 13 5.34 6.58 6.45
CA ASN A 13 5.38 7.15 5.10
C ASN A 13 6.77 6.95 4.49
N SER A 14 6.87 7.09 3.16
CA SER A 14 8.15 7.17 2.45
C SER A 14 9.08 8.24 3.04
N GLY A 15 10.38 8.08 2.82
CA GLY A 15 11.40 8.91 3.46
C GLY A 15 11.63 8.62 4.95
N GLY A 16 11.03 7.55 5.50
CA GLY A 16 11.23 7.11 6.88
C GLY A 16 10.43 7.92 7.92
N ILE A 17 9.48 8.73 7.47
CA ILE A 17 8.63 9.54 8.34
C ILE A 17 7.65 8.62 9.08
N ASN A 18 7.77 8.60 10.40
CA ASN A 18 6.91 7.81 11.27
C ASN A 18 6.14 8.75 12.18
N THR A 19 4.81 8.63 12.23
CA THR A 19 3.95 9.47 13.05
C THR A 19 3.05 8.63 13.95
N VAL A 20 2.69 9.19 15.10
CA VAL A 20 1.71 8.61 16.02
C VAL A 20 0.67 9.68 16.33
N GLY A 21 -0.58 9.40 15.96
CA GLY A 21 -1.72 10.28 16.16
C GLY A 21 -2.15 11.00 14.90
N LEU A 22 -3.45 11.28 14.81
CA LEU A 22 -4.10 11.80 13.60
C LEU A 22 -3.53 13.16 13.16
N HIS A 23 -3.26 14.05 14.12
CA HIS A 23 -2.74 15.38 13.82
C HIS A 23 -1.38 15.33 13.11
N ASP A 24 -0.43 14.58 13.67
CA ASP A 24 0.92 14.46 13.10
C ASP A 24 0.91 13.71 11.77
N HIS A 25 0.07 12.68 11.66
CA HIS A 25 -0.15 11.98 10.41
C HIS A 25 -0.61 12.93 9.29
N VAL A 26 -1.68 13.70 9.51
CA VAL A 26 -2.18 14.68 8.50
C VAL A 26 -1.13 15.74 8.18
N LYS A 27 -0.46 16.26 9.21
CA LYS A 27 0.60 17.28 9.03
C LYS A 27 1.77 16.76 8.20
N SER A 28 2.12 15.48 8.32
CA SER A 28 3.25 14.88 7.59
C SER A 28 3.06 14.86 6.07
N PHE A 29 1.82 14.99 5.58
CA PHE A 29 1.54 15.07 4.15
C PHE A 29 1.73 16.45 3.54
N GLY A 30 1.88 17.51 4.35
CA GLY A 30 2.05 18.89 3.86
C GLY A 30 3.10 19.00 2.74
N PRO A 31 4.35 18.53 2.96
CA PRO A 31 5.40 18.58 1.94
C PRO A 31 5.06 17.78 0.67
N PHE A 32 4.38 16.64 0.81
CA PHE A 32 3.94 15.85 -0.34
C PHE A 32 2.88 16.60 -1.15
N ILE A 33 1.87 17.17 -0.49
CA ILE A 33 0.80 17.96 -1.13
C ILE A 33 1.38 19.18 -1.84
N GLU A 34 2.32 19.88 -1.22
CA GLU A 34 3.06 20.99 -1.85
C GLU A 34 3.83 20.53 -3.09
N LYS A 35 4.51 19.37 -3.02
CA LYS A 35 5.29 18.80 -4.13
C LYS A 35 4.42 18.38 -5.31
N VAL A 36 3.29 17.70 -5.06
CA VAL A 36 2.43 17.16 -6.14
C VAL A 36 1.46 18.21 -6.69
N GLY A 37 1.19 19.28 -5.94
CA GLY A 37 0.30 20.36 -6.35
C GLY A 37 -1.18 19.99 -6.28
N ALA A 38 -2.03 21.03 -6.24
CA ALA A 38 -3.47 20.92 -6.03
C ALA A 38 -4.24 20.22 -7.17
N ASP A 39 -3.65 20.14 -8.37
CA ASP A 39 -4.27 19.51 -9.54
C ASP A 39 -4.06 17.99 -9.58
N THR A 40 -3.18 17.46 -8.73
CA THR A 40 -2.92 16.01 -8.69
C THR A 40 -4.11 15.28 -8.08
N LYS A 41 -4.62 14.28 -8.81
CA LYS A 41 -5.72 13.42 -8.36
C LYS A 41 -5.23 11.99 -8.18
N LEU A 42 -5.66 11.34 -7.10
CA LEU A 42 -5.53 9.90 -6.93
C LEU A 42 -6.78 9.23 -7.50
N GLY A 43 -6.60 8.44 -8.56
CA GLY A 43 -7.72 7.85 -9.31
C GLY A 43 -7.86 6.34 -9.07
N GLN A 44 -7.19 5.56 -9.91
CA GLN A 44 -7.32 4.11 -9.95
C GLN A 44 -6.57 3.45 -8.79
N HIS A 45 -7.27 2.64 -8.00
CA HIS A 45 -6.70 1.80 -6.93
C HIS A 45 -6.73 0.35 -7.40
N SER A 46 -5.64 -0.12 -8.01
CA SER A 46 -5.51 -1.50 -8.48
C SER A 46 -4.05 -1.94 -8.54
N PRO A 47 -3.69 -3.11 -7.99
CA PRO A 47 -4.58 -4.09 -7.35
C PRO A 47 -5.06 -3.63 -5.97
N ASN A 48 -6.24 -4.10 -5.57
CA ASN A 48 -6.69 -4.10 -4.18
C ASN A 48 -6.59 -5.52 -3.63
N VAL A 49 -5.85 -5.66 -2.54
CA VAL A 49 -5.62 -6.90 -1.81
C VAL A 49 -6.23 -6.75 -0.43
N ALA A 50 -6.99 -7.73 0.05
CA ALA A 50 -7.57 -7.64 1.39
C ALA A 50 -7.70 -9.00 2.06
N ARG A 51 -7.36 -9.07 3.34
CA ARG A 51 -7.56 -10.26 4.18
C ARG A 51 -7.65 -9.88 5.65
N GLY A 52 -8.70 -10.32 6.31
CA GLY A 52 -8.92 -10.02 7.72
C GLY A 52 -8.96 -8.51 7.96
N LYS A 53 -8.00 -8.01 8.74
CA LYS A 53 -7.88 -6.58 9.09
C LYS A 53 -7.05 -5.77 8.11
N TRP A 54 -6.40 -6.40 7.14
CA TRP A 54 -5.42 -5.74 6.27
C TRP A 54 -5.99 -5.50 4.88
N VAL A 55 -5.70 -4.31 4.36
CA VAL A 55 -5.99 -3.90 2.99
C VAL A 55 -4.73 -3.29 2.40
N GLY A 56 -4.39 -3.65 1.17
CA GLY A 56 -3.28 -3.08 0.40
C GLY A 56 -3.76 -2.65 -0.96
N VAL A 57 -3.45 -1.42 -1.36
CA VAL A 57 -3.91 -0.83 -2.62
C VAL A 57 -2.75 -0.17 -3.35
N VAL A 58 -2.81 -0.18 -4.68
CA VAL A 58 -1.90 0.62 -5.53
C VAL A 58 -2.70 1.72 -6.20
N GLY A 59 -2.49 2.96 -5.77
CA GLY A 59 -3.11 4.15 -6.33
C GLY A 59 -2.32 4.72 -7.52
N THR A 60 -3.02 5.24 -8.53
CA THR A 60 -2.41 5.98 -9.65
C THR A 60 -2.72 7.47 -9.55
N GLN A 61 -1.66 8.28 -9.57
CA GLN A 61 -1.74 9.74 -9.59
C GLN A 61 -1.92 10.25 -11.02
N TYR A 62 -2.75 11.27 -11.20
CA TYR A 62 -2.98 11.93 -12.50
C TYR A 62 -2.63 13.41 -12.40
N PRO A 63 -2.01 13.99 -13.46
CA PRO A 63 -1.80 13.40 -14.80
C PRO A 63 -0.51 12.57 -14.97
N THR A 64 0.38 12.55 -13.96
CA THR A 64 1.73 11.94 -14.07
C THR A 64 1.73 10.43 -14.30
N LYS A 65 0.63 9.75 -13.98
CA LYS A 65 0.49 8.28 -13.96
C LYS A 65 1.48 7.58 -13.03
N GLN A 66 2.04 8.32 -12.07
CA GLN A 66 2.89 7.73 -11.03
C GLN A 66 2.03 6.85 -10.13
N LYS A 67 2.55 5.67 -9.78
CA LYS A 67 1.89 4.74 -8.87
C LYS A 67 2.48 4.88 -7.47
N MET A 68 1.62 4.74 -6.47
CA MET A 68 1.98 4.67 -5.06
C MET A 68 1.24 3.51 -4.41
N ALA A 69 1.77 2.99 -3.31
CA ALA A 69 1.10 1.96 -2.54
C ALA A 69 0.67 2.48 -1.17
N THR A 70 -0.48 2.00 -0.70
CA THR A 70 -0.95 2.19 0.67
C THR A 70 -1.36 0.84 1.23
N VAL A 71 -0.89 0.51 2.43
CA VAL A 71 -1.27 -0.70 3.17
C VAL A 71 -1.77 -0.31 4.55
N ALA A 72 -3.03 -0.61 4.83
CA ALA A 72 -3.74 -0.16 6.01
C ALA A 72 -4.28 -1.33 6.84
N LYS A 73 -4.19 -1.20 8.17
CA LYS A 73 -4.83 -2.08 9.14
C LYS A 73 -6.10 -1.42 9.68
N TRP A 74 -7.19 -2.14 9.59
CA TRP A 74 -8.51 -1.74 10.06
C TRP A 74 -8.90 -2.46 11.35
N GLU A 75 -9.35 -1.70 12.34
CA GLU A 75 -9.93 -2.22 13.59
C GLU A 75 -11.14 -1.38 13.96
N ASN A 76 -12.27 -2.03 14.25
CA ASN A 76 -13.53 -1.38 14.65
C ASN A 76 -13.98 -0.26 13.68
N GLY A 77 -13.81 -0.48 12.38
CA GLY A 77 -14.19 0.48 11.33
C GLY A 77 -13.23 1.65 11.14
N LEU A 78 -12.06 1.65 11.80
CA LEU A 78 -11.05 2.71 11.71
C LEU A 78 -9.69 2.14 11.30
N ILE A 79 -8.93 2.93 10.56
CA ILE A 79 -7.53 2.68 10.25
C ILE A 79 -6.70 2.98 11.51
N THR A 80 -6.01 1.96 12.01
CA THR A 80 -5.14 2.03 13.19
C THR A 80 -3.66 2.04 12.85
N GLU A 81 -3.32 1.57 11.66
CA GLU A 81 -1.95 1.48 11.17
C GLU A 81 -1.93 1.65 9.65
N GLU A 82 -0.98 2.42 9.13
CA GLU A 82 -0.86 2.67 7.69
C GLU A 82 0.61 2.74 7.24
N TYR A 83 0.90 2.12 6.09
CA TYR A 83 2.19 2.17 5.40
C TYR A 83 1.97 2.78 4.03
N ILE A 84 2.74 3.82 3.69
CA ILE A 84 2.47 4.62 2.48
C ILE A 84 3.77 4.80 1.72
N MET A 85 3.81 4.29 0.49
CA MET A 85 4.96 4.30 -0.39
C MET A 85 4.66 5.14 -1.63
N PHE A 86 5.01 6.43 -1.57
CA PHE A 86 4.77 7.41 -2.64
C PHE A 86 6.06 7.97 -3.27
N ASP A 87 7.24 7.59 -2.78
CA ASP A 87 8.50 8.11 -3.30
C ASP A 87 8.91 7.45 -4.61
N LYS A 88 8.91 6.11 -4.66
CA LYS A 88 9.37 5.36 -5.83
C LYS A 88 8.65 4.03 -6.02
N GLN A 89 8.08 3.84 -7.21
CA GLN A 89 7.85 2.49 -7.74
C GLN A 89 9.17 1.94 -8.31
N LEU A 90 9.60 0.77 -7.87
CA LEU A 90 10.77 0.09 -8.43
C LEU A 90 10.47 -0.44 -9.83
N SER A 91 11.50 -0.47 -10.68
CA SER A 91 11.41 -1.11 -11.99
C SER A 91 11.11 -2.60 -11.87
N PRO A 92 10.54 -3.25 -12.90
CA PRO A 92 10.30 -4.69 -12.89
C PRO A 92 11.55 -5.52 -12.59
N GLU A 93 12.71 -5.09 -13.11
CA GLU A 93 13.99 -5.75 -12.85
C GLU A 93 14.39 -5.65 -11.38
N GLU A 94 14.37 -4.45 -10.78
CA GLU A 94 14.63 -4.25 -9.35
C GLU A 94 13.66 -5.08 -8.50
N ALA A 95 12.36 -5.03 -8.81
CA ALA A 95 11.33 -5.74 -8.08
C ALA A 95 11.53 -7.27 -8.12
N SER A 96 11.89 -7.83 -9.28
CA SER A 96 12.12 -9.27 -9.46
C SER A 96 13.28 -9.83 -8.63
N LYS A 97 14.26 -8.98 -8.29
CA LYS A 97 15.42 -9.38 -7.47
C LYS A 97 15.09 -9.46 -5.98
N ILE A 98 13.95 -8.91 -5.55
CA ILE A 98 13.55 -8.88 -4.15
C ILE A 98 13.08 -10.26 -3.70
N LYS A 99 13.81 -10.82 -2.74
CA LYS A 99 13.39 -12.01 -1.99
C LYS A 99 12.44 -11.61 -0.87
N LEU A 100 11.31 -12.30 -0.78
CA LEU A 100 10.39 -12.10 0.34
C LEU A 100 11.05 -12.59 1.63
N SER A 101 10.93 -11.79 2.69
CA SER A 101 11.39 -12.16 4.02
C SER A 101 10.55 -13.31 4.58
N GLU A 102 11.16 -14.22 5.32
CA GLU A 102 10.44 -15.22 6.13
C GLU A 102 9.66 -14.58 7.29
N LYS A 103 10.08 -13.37 7.69
CA LYS A 103 9.46 -12.58 8.77
C LYS A 103 9.19 -11.17 8.25
N PRO A 104 8.21 -11.00 7.35
CA PRO A 104 7.80 -9.68 6.91
C PRO A 104 7.10 -8.95 8.06
N ILE A 105 7.02 -7.62 7.95
CA ILE A 105 6.26 -6.79 8.89
C ILE A 105 4.77 -7.14 8.76
N VAL A 106 4.31 -7.28 7.51
CA VAL A 106 2.94 -7.67 7.17
C VAL A 106 2.99 -8.57 5.93
N HIS A 107 2.16 -9.61 5.89
CA HIS A 107 1.90 -10.38 4.68
C HIS A 107 0.45 -10.86 4.68
N PHE A 108 -0.22 -10.72 3.54
CA PHE A 108 -1.56 -11.24 3.33
C PHE A 108 -1.86 -11.48 1.85
N GLU A 109 -2.79 -12.39 1.59
CA GLU A 109 -3.23 -12.77 0.25
C GLU A 109 -4.74 -12.58 0.13
N SER A 110 -5.19 -12.07 -1.01
CA SER A 110 -6.61 -11.97 -1.33
C SER A 110 -7.26 -13.35 -1.28
N PRO A 111 -8.50 -13.46 -0.77
CA PRO A 111 -9.29 -14.67 -0.93
C PRO A 111 -9.50 -14.96 -2.42
N ASP A 112 -9.51 -16.24 -2.76
CA ASP A 112 -9.92 -16.71 -4.09
C ASP A 112 -11.45 -16.78 -4.14
N ASP A 113 -12.09 -15.60 -4.22
CA ASP A 113 -13.55 -15.44 -4.17
C ASP A 113 -14.01 -14.38 -5.19
N GLU A 114 -14.65 -14.82 -6.26
CA GLU A 114 -15.19 -13.96 -7.31
C GLU A 114 -16.30 -13.02 -6.81
N THR A 115 -17.01 -13.38 -5.75
CA THR A 115 -18.05 -12.52 -5.16
C THR A 115 -17.43 -11.28 -4.57
N LEU A 116 -16.33 -11.45 -3.81
CA LEU A 116 -15.58 -10.33 -3.23
C LEU A 116 -14.88 -9.49 -4.30
N ALA A 117 -14.40 -10.13 -5.37
CA ALA A 117 -13.86 -9.42 -6.52
C ALA A 117 -14.91 -8.50 -7.16
N ASN A 118 -16.13 -9.00 -7.37
CA ASN A 118 -17.20 -8.22 -7.99
C ASN A 118 -17.79 -7.16 -7.07
N SER A 119 -17.89 -7.42 -5.76
CA SER A 119 -18.56 -6.50 -4.82
C SER A 119 -17.65 -5.42 -4.24
N ALA A 120 -16.35 -5.70 -4.09
CA ALA A 120 -15.41 -4.87 -3.36
C ALA A 120 -14.08 -4.65 -4.11
N ASP A 121 -13.98 -5.09 -5.36
CA ASP A 121 -12.78 -5.03 -6.20
C ASP A 121 -11.53 -5.67 -5.55
N ILE A 122 -11.74 -6.65 -4.67
CA ILE A 122 -10.65 -7.41 -4.06
C ILE A 122 -10.17 -8.44 -5.08
N GLN A 123 -8.96 -8.25 -5.61
CA GLN A 123 -8.50 -9.01 -6.77
C GLN A 123 -7.94 -10.38 -6.33
N PRO A 124 -8.50 -11.52 -6.78
CA PRO A 124 -8.00 -12.86 -6.48
C PRO A 124 -6.57 -13.08 -7.00
N GLY A 125 -5.84 -13.99 -6.35
CA GLY A 125 -4.48 -14.34 -6.73
C GLY A 125 -3.42 -13.28 -6.40
N TRP A 126 -3.81 -12.13 -5.84
CA TRP A 126 -2.87 -11.12 -5.37
C TRP A 126 -2.47 -11.34 -3.91
N SER A 127 -1.22 -10.98 -3.61
CA SER A 127 -0.69 -10.88 -2.27
C SER A 127 -0.01 -9.53 -2.07
N CYS A 128 0.05 -9.09 -0.82
CA CYS A 128 0.71 -7.87 -0.39
C CYS A 128 1.65 -8.19 0.78
N THR A 129 2.89 -7.71 0.70
CA THR A 129 3.91 -7.88 1.73
C THR A 129 4.57 -6.55 2.06
N ILE A 130 4.71 -6.22 3.33
CA ILE A 130 5.55 -5.11 3.82
C ILE A 130 6.79 -5.71 4.49
N GLN A 131 7.98 -5.28 4.06
CA GLN A 131 9.24 -5.68 4.68
C GLN A 131 10.29 -4.57 4.57
N MET A 132 11.39 -4.71 5.33
CA MET A 132 12.55 -3.84 5.18
C MET A 132 13.47 -4.37 4.07
N ILE A 133 13.96 -3.48 3.21
CA ILE A 133 15.00 -3.74 2.21
C ILE A 133 16.01 -2.62 2.34
N ASP A 134 17.25 -2.95 2.70
CA ASP A 134 18.34 -1.99 2.89
C ASP A 134 17.96 -0.78 3.77
N GLY A 135 17.19 -1.03 4.84
CA GLY A 135 16.73 0.00 5.77
C GLY A 135 15.50 0.80 5.31
N VAL A 136 14.91 0.47 4.16
CA VAL A 136 13.72 1.12 3.59
C VAL A 136 12.51 0.19 3.66
N ARG A 137 11.37 0.69 4.14
CA ARG A 137 10.11 -0.07 4.08
C ARG A 137 9.67 -0.20 2.63
N THR A 138 9.43 -1.43 2.20
CA THR A 138 9.02 -1.73 0.83
C THR A 138 7.70 -2.50 0.85
N ALA A 139 6.72 -2.03 0.08
CA ALA A 139 5.49 -2.76 -0.21
C ALA A 139 5.67 -3.56 -1.50
N ILE A 140 5.34 -4.85 -1.46
CA ILE A 140 5.51 -5.78 -2.57
C ILE A 140 4.15 -6.40 -2.86
N PHE A 141 3.68 -6.24 -4.09
CA PHE A 141 2.45 -6.84 -4.60
C PHE A 141 2.82 -7.92 -5.61
N ILE A 142 2.32 -9.14 -5.41
CA ILE A 142 2.59 -10.27 -6.31
C ILE A 142 1.27 -10.89 -6.71
N ARG A 143 1.07 -11.04 -8.02
CA ARG A 143 -0.03 -11.80 -8.59
C ARG A 143 0.45 -13.20 -8.95
N LYS A 144 -0.30 -14.21 -8.52
CA LYS A 144 -0.15 -15.59 -8.94
C LYS A 144 -1.40 -16.06 -9.67
N VAL A 145 -1.20 -16.75 -10.78
CA VAL A 145 -2.25 -17.46 -11.53
C VAL A 145 -1.82 -18.92 -11.62
N ASN A 146 -2.67 -19.84 -11.16
CA ASN A 146 -2.36 -21.27 -11.10
C ASN A 146 -1.02 -21.56 -10.36
N GLY A 147 -0.79 -20.85 -9.25
CA GLY A 147 0.42 -20.97 -8.43
C GLY A 147 1.69 -20.34 -9.04
N LYS A 148 1.64 -19.82 -10.27
CA LYS A 148 2.78 -19.17 -10.93
C LYS A 148 2.68 -17.66 -10.81
N GLU A 149 3.78 -17.02 -10.43
CA GLU A 149 3.89 -15.56 -10.43
C GLU A 149 3.77 -15.03 -11.86
N THR A 150 2.85 -14.09 -12.07
CA THR A 150 2.60 -13.44 -13.37
C THR A 150 2.89 -11.95 -13.34
N GLU A 151 2.83 -11.33 -12.17
CA GLU A 151 3.06 -9.91 -11.99
C GLU A 151 3.67 -9.62 -10.63
N ARG A 152 4.57 -8.64 -10.59
CA ARG A 152 5.19 -8.14 -9.37
C ARG A 152 5.39 -6.64 -9.44
N MET A 153 5.01 -5.95 -8.38
CA MET A 153 5.29 -4.53 -8.17
C MET A 153 5.91 -4.33 -6.80
N ALA A 154 6.85 -3.38 -6.69
CA ALA A 154 7.44 -3.00 -5.43
C ALA A 154 7.52 -1.47 -5.32
N PHE A 155 7.24 -0.96 -4.12
CA PHE A 155 7.14 0.47 -3.82
C PHE A 155 7.92 0.80 -2.55
N GLN A 156 8.64 1.92 -2.58
CA GLN A 156 9.41 2.51 -1.48
C GLN A 156 8.97 3.95 -1.24
#